data_AF-A0A2D8M8A6-F1
#
_entry.id   AF-A0A2D8M8A6-F1
#
_cell.length_a   1.000
_cell.length_b   1.000
_cell.length_c   1.000
_cell.angle_alpha   90.00
_cell.angle_beta   90.00
_cell.angle_gamma   90.00
#
_symmetry.space_group_name_H-M   'P 1'
#
loop_
_entity.id
_entity.type
_entity.pdbx_description
1 polymer ?
#
loop_
_entity_poly.entity_id
_entity_poly.type
_entity_poly.pdbx_seq_one_letter_code
_entity_poly.pdbx_strand_id
1 'polypeptide(L)' 'NSQFFICFDDAHFLDGQYTVWGQVESGMEHVDALPKGEPPANPGKIVKATVS' A
#
# COMPACT_ATOMS: atom_id res chain seq x y z
N ASN A 1 1.39 5.31 -15.88
CA ASN A 1 0.32 5.08 -14.91
C ASN A 1 0.58 3.72 -14.29
N SER A 2 1.04 3.70 -13.04
CA SER A 2 1.54 2.49 -12.37
C SER A 2 1.52 2.68 -10.84
N GLN A 3 0.70 3.61 -10.37
CA GLN A 3 0.53 3.90 -8.95
C GLN A 3 -0.49 2.92 -8.38
N PHE A 4 -0.19 2.37 -7.22
CA PHE A 4 -1.10 1.57 -6.41
C PHE A 4 -0.95 2.00 -4.96
N PHE A 5 -1.88 1.60 -4.12
CA PHE A 5 -1.82 1.81 -2.69
C PHE A 5 -2.28 0.54 -1.98
N ILE A 6 -1.89 0.41 -0.71
CA ILE A 6 -2.34 -0.63 0.19
C ILE A 6 -3.12 0.08 1.29
N CYS A 7 -4.36 -0.35 1.53
CA CYS A 7 -5.16 0.19 2.62
C CYS A 7 -4.62 -0.32 3.96
N PHE A 8 -4.36 0.58 4.91
CA PHE A 8 -3.96 0.19 6.27
C PHE A 8 -5.12 -0.39 7.09
N ASP A 9 -6.36 -0.04 6.72
CA ASP A 9 -7.59 -0.47 7.39
C ASP A 9 -8.73 -0.50 6.37
N ASP A 10 -9.92 -0.92 6.79
CA ASP A 10 -11.12 -1.01 5.96
C ASP A 10 -11.46 0.37 5.33
N ALA A 11 -11.45 0.41 3.99
CA ALA A 11 -11.59 1.64 3.22
C ALA A 11 -12.80 1.61 2.29
N HIS A 12 -13.98 1.31 2.84
CA HIS A 12 -15.25 1.21 2.09
C HIS A 12 -15.61 2.45 1.27
N PHE A 13 -15.09 3.63 1.65
CA PHE A 13 -15.28 4.86 0.90
C PHE A 13 -14.65 4.82 -0.50
N LEU A 14 -13.73 3.89 -0.76
CA LEU A 14 -13.06 3.71 -2.06
C LEU A 14 -13.80 2.71 -2.97
N ASP A 15 -14.84 2.05 -2.47
CA ASP A 15 -15.58 1.04 -3.21
C ASP A 15 -16.22 1.65 -4.47
N GLY A 16 -16.01 1.00 -5.62
CA GLY A 16 -16.48 1.48 -6.93
C GLY A 16 -15.67 2.64 -7.53
N GLN A 17 -14.74 3.24 -6.79
CA GLN A 17 -13.84 4.29 -7.28
C GLN A 17 -12.47 3.73 -7.71
N TYR A 18 -12.04 2.63 -7.09
CA TYR A 18 -10.78 1.97 -7.38
C TYR A 18 -10.97 0.48 -7.66
N THR A 19 -10.08 -0.08 -8.48
CA THR A 19 -10.06 -1.51 -8.78
C THR A 19 -9.18 -2.23 -7.78
N VAL A 20 -9.80 -3.07 -6.95
CA VAL A 20 -9.09 -4.03 -6.09
C VAL A 20 -8.59 -5.18 -6.96
N TRP A 21 -7.29 -5.48 -6.90
CA TRP A 21 -6.66 -6.53 -7.70
C TRP A 21 -5.84 -7.54 -6.88
N GLY A 22 -5.70 -7.34 -5.56
CA GLY A 22 -4.96 -8.24 -4.69
C GLY A 22 -5.17 -7.92 -3.21
N GLN A 23 -4.74 -8.85 -2.35
CA GLN A 23 -4.75 -8.74 -0.90
C GLN A 23 -3.38 -9.13 -0.35
N VAL A 24 -2.92 -8.46 0.72
CA VAL A 24 -1.68 -8.83 1.41
C VAL A 24 -1.92 -10.10 2.22
N GLU A 25 -1.27 -11.21 1.84
CA GLU A 25 -1.38 -12.48 2.56
C GLU A 25 -0.50 -12.54 3.81
N SER A 26 0.59 -11.78 3.86
CA SER A 26 1.52 -11.72 4.99
C SER A 26 2.34 -10.42 4.99
N GLY A 27 2.85 -10.00 6.15
CA GLY A 27 3.74 -8.83 6.28
C GLY A 27 3.03 -7.48 6.37
N MET A 28 1.76 -7.44 6.77
CA MET A 28 1.02 -6.18 6.93
C MET A 28 1.65 -5.26 7.99
N GLU A 29 2.31 -5.84 8.99
CA GLU A 29 3.07 -5.12 10.01
C GLU A 29 4.21 -4.26 9.43
N HIS A 30 4.77 -4.65 8.29
CA HIS A 30 5.79 -3.86 7.59
C HIS A 30 5.18 -2.69 6.83
N VAL A 31 3.96 -2.86 6.32
CA VAL A 31 3.19 -1.82 5.64
C VAL A 31 2.79 -0.75 6.65
N ASP A 32 2.32 -1.14 7.83
CA ASP A 32 1.93 -0.22 8.91
C ASP A 32 3.11 0.55 9.52
N ALA A 33 4.31 -0.05 9.50
CA ALA A 33 5.54 0.54 10.01
C ALA A 33 6.16 1.58 9.05
N LEU A 34 5.60 1.76 7.85
CA LEU A 34 6.13 2.73 6.88
C LEU A 34 6.08 4.17 7.44
N PRO A 35 7.08 5.01 7.12
CA PRO A 35 7.13 6.39 7.57
C PRO A 35 5.86 7.17 7.20
N LYS A 36 5.14 7.66 8.21
CA LYS A 36 3.90 8.42 8.05
C LYS A 36 4.19 9.89 7.73
N GLY A 37 3.34 10.51 6.89
CA GLY A 37 3.40 11.93 6.53
C GLY A 37 2.95 12.18 5.09
N GLU A 38 2.59 13.43 4.75
CA GLU A 38 2.17 13.84 3.40
C GLU A 38 2.90 15.11 2.94
N PRO A 39 4.07 15.00 2.27
CA PRO A 39 4.92 13.81 2.11
C PRO A 39 5.78 13.54 3.36
N PRO A 40 6.15 12.28 3.64
CA PRO A 40 7.08 11.99 4.72
C PRO A 40 8.48 12.49 4.36
N ALA A 41 9.20 13.04 5.34
CA ALA A 41 10.57 13.54 5.12
C ALA A 41 11.53 12.46 4.59
N ASN A 42 11.28 11.19 4.97
CA ASN A 42 12.01 10.02 4.47
C ASN A 42 11.00 8.95 4.01
N PRO A 43 10.60 8.90 2.73
CA PRO A 43 9.67 7.89 2.24
C PRO A 43 10.32 6.50 2.21
N GLY A 44 9.52 5.48 2.51
CA GLY A 44 9.90 4.08 2.29
C GLY A 44 10.14 3.81 0.80
N LYS A 45 11.00 2.85 0.49
CA LYS A 45 11.36 2.49 -0.89
C LYS A 45 11.10 1.01 -1.14
N ILE A 46 10.42 0.71 -2.24
CA ILE A 46 10.32 -0.66 -2.77
C ILE A 46 11.64 -0.97 -3.47
N VAL A 47 12.46 -1.81 -2.85
CA VAL A 47 13.79 -2.17 -3.39
C VAL A 47 13.67 -3.16 -4.56
N LYS A 48 12.70 -4.09 -4.47
CA LYS A 48 12.45 -5.11 -5.49
C LYS A 48 10.99 -5.56 -5.41
N ALA A 49 10.38 -5.80 -6.57
CA ALA A 49 9.11 -6.51 -6.72
C ALA A 49 9.33 -7.72 -7.63
N THR A 50 8.75 -8.87 -7.32
CA THR A 50 8.91 -10.10 -8.10
C THR A 50 7.58 -10.84 -8.16
N VAL A 51 7.29 -11.41 -9.32
CA VAL A 51 6.12 -12.27 -9.55
C VAL A 51 6.65 -13.69 -9.74
N SER A 52 6.07 -14.65 -9.02
CA SER A 52 6.43 -16.07 -9.04
C SER A 52 5.23 -16.92 -9.45
#